data_AF-A0A6M4AC38-F1
#
_entry.id   AF-A0A6M4AC38-F1
#
_cell.length_a   1.000
_cell.length_b   1.000
_cell.length_c   1.000
_cell.angle_alpha   90.00
_cell.angle_beta   90.00
_cell.angle_gamma   90.00
#
_symmetry.space_group_name_H-M   'P 1'
#
loop_
_entity.id
_entity.type
_entity.pdbx_description
1 polymer ?
#
loop_
_entity_poly.entity_id
_entity_poly.type
_entity_poly.pdbx_seq_one_letter_code
_entity_poly.pdbx_strand_id
1 'polypeptide(L)'
;MTQALAATEPFEGRMAPLQIKGIDFIRDDWKAPLSTVAPAFEFMHAAIAHRKIIVIGTISDYTGDSSKRYVDIAKAALAIAACVLFIGPRASAALRAKRSVDDALFAFPSIRDAASFLSCYLKAGDLVLLKGSHKADHLQRLLIALQGDLQCWRADCGLMRSCLSCQYLHVASGPKAAFESKPVAVNDSVSKHVQPLRYKTDMQTVSVIGLGNPQPHLADTPHNVGYRTLELMAQQHGWEWQVGYAQTLIANGELLGRPVRLIKLACPMNEVGPLLRAWSTGSDFSVAHSIIVHDDLALPFAEVKAKLRGGDGGHRGVRSILQSFQDDHFLRVKIGVGQRDQNMPLADYVLTPFSPAQQAQILTAQAVAVQRVLELIRNLNAAQSKTKNGDAHAASSCQLS
;
A
#
# COMPACT_ATOMS: atom_id res chain seq x y z
N MET A 1 41.72 -2.11 -24.32
CA MET A 1 40.96 -1.77 -23.09
C MET A 1 39.60 -2.45 -23.02
N THR A 2 38.89 -2.61 -24.15
CA THR A 2 37.54 -3.24 -24.24
C THR A 2 37.49 -4.74 -23.92
N GLN A 3 38.47 -5.55 -24.35
CA GLN A 3 38.50 -6.99 -24.03
C GLN A 3 38.81 -7.29 -22.55
N ALA A 4 39.69 -6.50 -21.93
CA ALA A 4 40.04 -6.66 -20.50
C ALA A 4 38.85 -6.32 -19.58
N LEU A 5 38.02 -5.33 -19.95
CA LEU A 5 36.79 -5.01 -19.22
C LEU A 5 35.71 -6.07 -19.38
N ALA A 6 35.59 -6.69 -20.56
CA ALA A 6 34.63 -7.77 -20.81
C ALA A 6 34.96 -9.07 -20.05
N ALA A 7 36.23 -9.28 -19.71
CA ALA A 7 36.70 -10.45 -18.95
C ALA A 7 36.65 -10.26 -17.43
N THR A 8 36.44 -9.03 -16.94
CA THR A 8 36.33 -8.75 -15.51
C THR A 8 34.94 -9.15 -15.02
N GLU A 9 34.89 -10.09 -14.08
CA GLU A 9 33.63 -10.46 -13.44
C GLU A 9 33.03 -9.25 -12.72
N PRO A 10 31.73 -8.94 -12.94
CA PRO A 10 31.07 -7.90 -12.20
C PRO A 10 31.08 -8.23 -10.71
N PHE A 11 31.26 -7.19 -9.89
CA PHE A 11 31.20 -7.34 -8.44
C PHE A 11 29.84 -7.95 -8.01
N GLU A 12 29.83 -8.79 -6.98
CA GLU A 12 28.60 -9.47 -6.53
C GLU A 12 27.48 -8.44 -6.27
N GLY A 13 26.33 -8.62 -6.93
CA GLY A 13 25.19 -7.72 -6.78
C GLY A 13 25.35 -6.36 -7.47
N ARG A 14 26.20 -6.27 -8.51
CA ARG A 14 26.37 -5.08 -9.38
C ARG A 14 26.17 -5.44 -10.85
N MET A 15 24.95 -5.30 -11.34
CA MET A 15 24.56 -5.73 -12.70
C MET A 15 24.98 -7.17 -13.02
N ALA A 16 24.99 -8.04 -12.02
CA ALA A 16 25.47 -9.41 -12.13
C ALA A 16 24.37 -10.30 -12.73
N PRO A 17 24.60 -10.93 -13.90
CA PRO A 17 23.62 -11.82 -14.52
C PRO A 17 23.57 -13.18 -13.80
N LEU A 18 22.38 -13.78 -13.74
CA LEU A 18 22.13 -15.11 -13.20
C LEU A 18 20.92 -15.73 -13.89
N GLN A 19 20.88 -17.05 -14.06
CA GLN A 19 19.67 -17.74 -14.53
C GLN A 19 19.15 -18.72 -13.47
N ILE A 20 17.85 -18.70 -13.22
CA ILE A 20 17.16 -19.64 -12.32
C ILE A 20 15.87 -20.11 -13.00
N LYS A 21 15.70 -21.43 -13.17
CA LYS A 21 14.47 -22.03 -13.75
C LYS A 21 14.08 -21.41 -15.12
N GLY A 22 15.06 -21.08 -15.95
CA GLY A 22 14.86 -20.44 -17.26
C GLY A 22 14.45 -18.97 -17.20
N ILE A 23 14.55 -18.32 -16.03
CA ILE A 23 14.34 -16.88 -15.83
C ILE A 23 15.70 -16.22 -15.70
N ASP A 24 15.93 -15.16 -16.46
CA ASP A 24 17.17 -14.38 -16.40
C ASP A 24 17.01 -13.25 -15.39
N PHE A 25 17.95 -13.16 -14.45
CA PHE A 25 18.01 -12.14 -13.43
C PHE A 25 19.24 -11.27 -13.62
N ILE A 26 19.08 -9.97 -13.41
CA ILE A 26 20.16 -9.00 -13.28
C ILE A 26 20.15 -8.48 -11.85
N ARG A 27 21.17 -8.86 -11.08
CA ARG A 27 21.32 -8.41 -9.70
C ARG A 27 22.10 -7.10 -9.65
N ASP A 28 21.42 -6.03 -9.25
CA ASP A 28 22.04 -4.77 -8.85
C ASP A 28 21.52 -4.33 -7.47
N ASP A 29 21.67 -5.24 -6.51
CA ASP A 29 21.13 -5.17 -5.16
C ASP A 29 22.19 -4.98 -4.07
N TRP A 30 23.45 -4.67 -4.38
CA TRP A 30 24.48 -4.42 -3.36
C TRP A 30 24.27 -3.11 -2.58
N LYS A 31 24.13 -2.00 -3.31
CA LYS A 31 23.70 -0.66 -2.80
C LYS A 31 23.03 0.06 -3.95
N ALA A 32 21.91 0.75 -3.74
CA ALA A 32 21.23 1.47 -4.83
C ALA A 32 21.24 3.00 -4.63
N PRO A 33 22.38 3.69 -4.83
CA PRO A 33 22.38 5.15 -4.99
C PRO A 33 21.41 5.55 -6.13
N LEU A 34 20.69 6.65 -5.98
CA LEU A 34 19.73 7.11 -7.00
C LEU A 34 20.38 7.25 -8.40
N SER A 35 21.63 7.69 -8.46
CA SER A 35 22.40 7.83 -9.70
C SER A 35 22.58 6.51 -10.48
N THR A 36 22.50 5.37 -9.81
CA THR A 36 22.65 4.04 -10.44
C THR A 36 21.35 3.49 -11.01
N VAL A 37 20.21 4.13 -10.75
CA VAL A 37 18.90 3.67 -11.26
C VAL A 37 18.81 3.88 -12.77
N ALA A 38 19.22 5.05 -13.28
CA ALA A 38 19.12 5.37 -14.70
C ALA A 38 19.94 4.40 -15.59
N PRO A 39 21.24 4.13 -15.31
CA PRO A 39 22.00 3.15 -16.09
C PRO A 39 21.40 1.74 -16.09
N ALA A 40 20.86 1.29 -14.95
CA ALA A 40 20.20 -0.02 -14.88
C ALA A 40 18.92 -0.05 -15.74
N PHE A 41 18.20 1.07 -15.81
CA PHE A 41 17.00 1.20 -16.64
C PHE A 41 17.33 1.31 -18.13
N GLU A 42 18.41 2.00 -18.50
CA GLU A 42 18.92 2.03 -19.87
C GLU A 42 19.29 0.62 -20.36
N PHE A 43 19.99 -0.15 -19.52
CA PHE A 43 20.24 -1.56 -19.79
C PHE A 43 18.93 -2.34 -20.00
N MET A 44 17.98 -2.22 -19.07
CA MET A 44 16.70 -2.93 -19.18
C MET A 44 15.91 -2.50 -20.42
N HIS A 45 15.98 -1.24 -20.82
CA HIS A 45 15.34 -0.75 -22.03
C HIS A 45 15.95 -1.39 -23.28
N ALA A 46 17.28 -1.41 -23.38
CA ALA A 46 18.02 -1.97 -24.52
C ALA A 46 18.00 -3.51 -24.60
N ALA A 47 17.88 -4.21 -23.46
CA ALA A 47 17.91 -5.67 -23.43
C ALA A 47 16.75 -6.29 -24.24
N ILE A 48 17.02 -7.38 -24.96
CA ILE A 48 16.00 -8.13 -25.70
C ILE A 48 15.49 -9.25 -24.79
N ALA A 49 14.20 -9.22 -24.45
CA ALA A 49 13.54 -10.23 -23.63
C ALA A 49 12.05 -10.29 -23.96
N HIS A 50 11.41 -11.46 -23.79
CA HIS A 50 9.98 -11.61 -24.04
C HIS A 50 9.14 -10.74 -23.11
N ARG A 51 9.51 -10.70 -21.83
CA ARG A 51 8.83 -9.90 -20.82
C ARG A 51 9.86 -9.40 -19.80
N LYS A 52 9.79 -8.12 -19.48
CA LYS A 52 10.69 -7.45 -18.53
C LYS A 52 9.97 -7.18 -17.23
N ILE A 53 10.61 -7.49 -16.11
CA ILE A 53 10.14 -7.23 -14.75
C ILE A 53 11.20 -6.41 -14.03
N ILE A 54 10.78 -5.39 -13.29
CA ILE A 54 11.68 -4.57 -12.48
C ILE A 54 11.24 -4.66 -11.02
N VAL A 55 12.15 -5.08 -10.15
CA VAL A 55 11.96 -5.11 -8.70
C VAL A 55 12.87 -4.08 -8.05
N ILE A 56 12.28 -3.14 -7.33
CA ILE A 56 12.96 -2.05 -6.65
C ILE A 56 12.83 -2.22 -5.13
N GLY A 57 13.95 -2.33 -4.43
CA GLY A 57 14.04 -2.25 -2.97
C GLY A 57 14.35 -0.82 -2.51
N THR A 58 15.18 -0.72 -1.47
CA THR A 58 15.60 0.54 -0.87
C THR A 58 16.61 1.26 -1.77
N ILE A 59 16.20 2.43 -2.26
CA ILE A 59 17.08 3.42 -2.92
C ILE A 59 17.75 4.32 -1.86
N SER A 60 19.00 4.72 -2.09
CA SER A 60 19.81 5.59 -1.23
C SER A 60 20.35 6.81 -1.99
N ASP A 61 21.11 7.66 -1.30
CA ASP A 61 21.89 8.76 -1.86
C ASP A 61 21.06 9.73 -2.73
N TYR A 62 19.93 10.18 -2.20
CA TYR A 62 19.10 11.22 -2.79
C TYR A 62 18.79 12.32 -1.78
N THR A 63 18.55 13.52 -2.30
CA THR A 63 18.05 14.66 -1.54
C THR A 63 16.57 14.91 -1.85
N GLY A 64 15.89 15.56 -0.91
CA GLY A 64 14.48 15.95 -1.04
C GLY A 64 13.49 14.84 -0.67
N ASP A 65 12.26 14.96 -1.17
CA ASP A 65 11.15 14.08 -0.81
C ASP A 65 11.31 12.67 -1.40
N SER A 66 11.63 11.72 -0.52
CA SER A 66 11.67 10.28 -0.82
C SER A 66 10.42 9.77 -1.54
N SER A 67 9.23 10.24 -1.19
CA SER A 67 7.97 9.78 -1.78
C SER A 67 7.87 10.18 -3.24
N LYS A 68 8.27 11.42 -3.57
CA LYS A 68 8.34 11.90 -4.95
C LYS A 68 9.35 11.09 -5.76
N ARG A 69 10.52 10.79 -5.20
CA ARG A 69 11.54 9.96 -5.87
C ARG A 69 11.02 8.57 -6.25
N TYR A 70 10.32 7.91 -5.34
CA TYR A 70 9.76 6.57 -5.62
C TYR A 70 8.69 6.63 -6.71
N VAL A 71 7.87 7.70 -6.77
CA VAL A 71 6.92 7.91 -7.86
C VAL A 71 7.62 8.11 -9.21
N ASP A 72 8.68 8.91 -9.24
CA ASP A 72 9.43 9.18 -10.47
C ASP A 72 10.12 7.91 -10.99
N ILE A 73 10.72 7.11 -10.10
CA ILE A 73 11.31 5.81 -10.45
C ILE A 73 10.24 4.84 -10.96
N ALA A 74 9.07 4.79 -10.30
CA ALA A 74 7.98 3.90 -10.72
C ALA A 74 7.47 4.25 -12.12
N LYS A 75 7.33 5.54 -12.44
CA LYS A 75 6.95 6.00 -13.79
C LYS A 75 7.98 5.60 -14.84
N ALA A 76 9.27 5.75 -14.55
CA ALA A 76 10.33 5.36 -15.46
C ALA A 76 10.37 3.83 -15.66
N ALA A 77 10.19 3.06 -14.58
CA ALA A 77 10.15 1.60 -14.66
C ALA A 77 8.94 1.09 -15.46
N LEU A 78 7.75 1.69 -15.28
CA LEU A 78 6.53 1.33 -16.02
C LEU A 78 6.64 1.60 -17.52
N ALA A 79 7.51 2.52 -17.95
CA ALA A 79 7.78 2.77 -19.36
C ALA A 79 8.65 1.67 -20.01
N ILE A 80 9.26 0.79 -19.21
CA ILE A 80 10.24 -0.21 -19.65
C ILE A 80 9.72 -1.63 -19.43
N ALA A 81 9.10 -1.88 -18.29
CA ALA A 81 8.75 -3.21 -17.81
C ALA A 81 7.25 -3.46 -17.88
N ALA A 82 6.90 -4.72 -18.16
CA ALA A 82 5.52 -5.18 -18.13
C ALA A 82 4.97 -5.33 -16.70
N CYS A 83 5.88 -5.41 -15.70
CA CYS A 83 5.53 -5.49 -14.28
C CYS A 83 6.61 -4.81 -13.45
N VAL A 84 6.19 -4.00 -12.49
CA VAL A 84 7.08 -3.27 -11.57
C VAL A 84 6.68 -3.56 -10.14
N LEU A 85 7.64 -3.96 -9.31
CA LEU A 85 7.43 -4.22 -7.90
C LEU A 85 8.31 -3.27 -7.08
N PHE A 86 7.75 -2.70 -6.04
CA PHE A 86 8.49 -2.04 -4.98
C PHE A 86 8.37 -2.85 -3.69
N ILE A 87 9.47 -2.98 -2.95
CA ILE A 87 9.52 -3.75 -1.71
C ILE A 87 10.04 -2.87 -0.59
N GLY A 88 9.40 -2.94 0.57
CA GLY A 88 9.86 -2.34 1.82
C GLY A 88 9.05 -1.14 2.28
N PRO A 89 9.56 -0.39 3.28
CA PRO A 89 8.77 0.57 4.05
C PRO A 89 8.27 1.78 3.25
N ARG A 90 8.89 2.06 2.09
CA ARG A 90 8.54 3.16 1.19
C ARG A 90 7.78 2.71 -0.06
N ALA A 91 7.54 1.41 -0.23
CA ALA A 91 6.98 0.85 -1.46
C ALA A 91 5.61 1.45 -1.81
N SER A 92 4.75 1.69 -0.82
CA SER A 92 3.41 2.27 -1.01
C SER A 92 3.43 3.63 -1.74
N ALA A 93 4.51 4.41 -1.62
CA ALA A 93 4.62 5.69 -2.30
C ALA A 93 4.61 5.54 -3.82
N ALA A 94 5.16 4.43 -4.35
CA ALA A 94 5.23 4.16 -5.78
C ALA A 94 3.84 4.04 -6.41
N LEU A 95 2.83 3.53 -5.69
CA LEU A 95 1.48 3.29 -6.22
C LEU A 95 0.81 4.55 -6.78
N ARG A 96 1.21 5.75 -6.34
CA ARG A 96 0.75 7.04 -6.89
C ARG A 96 1.16 7.24 -8.35
N ALA A 97 2.09 6.45 -8.88
CA ALA A 97 2.48 6.46 -10.28
C ALA A 97 1.44 5.80 -11.20
N LYS A 98 0.50 5.03 -10.65
CA LYS A 98 -0.59 4.41 -11.42
C LYS A 98 -1.44 5.46 -12.12
N ARG A 99 -1.70 5.24 -13.40
CA ARG A 99 -2.64 5.96 -14.25
C ARG A 99 -3.99 5.26 -14.26
N SER A 100 -3.98 3.93 -14.26
CA SER A 100 -5.14 3.06 -14.13
C SER A 100 -4.96 2.05 -12.99
N VAL A 101 -6.07 1.52 -12.48
CA VAL A 101 -6.07 0.41 -11.51
C VAL A 101 -5.38 -0.84 -12.08
N ASP A 102 -5.43 -1.00 -13.41
CA ASP A 102 -4.86 -2.14 -14.15
C ASP A 102 -3.35 -2.05 -14.37
N ASP A 103 -2.72 -0.91 -14.07
CA ASP A 103 -1.27 -0.78 -14.19
C ASP A 103 -0.58 -1.84 -13.31
N ALA A 104 0.32 -2.61 -13.91
CA ALA A 104 1.08 -3.69 -13.26
C ALA A 104 2.22 -3.13 -12.36
N LEU A 105 1.84 -2.27 -11.42
CA LEU A 105 2.68 -1.70 -10.39
C LEU A 105 2.22 -2.20 -9.03
N PHE A 106 3.12 -2.84 -8.30
CA PHE A 106 2.83 -3.45 -7.00
C PHE A 106 3.80 -2.94 -5.93
N ALA A 107 3.32 -2.86 -4.71
CA ALA A 107 4.06 -2.44 -3.53
C ALA A 107 3.86 -3.46 -2.41
N PHE A 108 4.95 -4.08 -1.96
CA PHE A 108 4.92 -5.10 -0.92
C PHE A 108 5.62 -4.60 0.35
N PRO A 109 5.06 -4.87 1.54
CA PRO A 109 5.69 -4.47 2.79
C PRO A 109 6.94 -5.30 3.12
N SER A 110 7.02 -6.53 2.62
CA SER A 110 8.13 -7.44 2.89
C SER A 110 8.57 -8.23 1.66
N ILE A 111 9.80 -8.77 1.73
CA ILE A 111 10.32 -9.72 0.74
C ILE A 111 9.46 -10.98 0.66
N ARG A 112 8.86 -11.43 1.79
CA ARG A 112 8.03 -12.63 1.79
C ARG A 112 6.82 -12.44 0.87
N ASP A 113 6.11 -11.32 1.01
CA ASP A 113 4.91 -11.05 0.21
C ASP A 113 5.27 -10.92 -1.29
N ALA A 114 6.39 -10.26 -1.58
CA ALA A 114 6.90 -10.15 -2.93
C ALA A 114 7.33 -11.52 -3.51
N ALA A 115 7.95 -12.39 -2.70
CA ALA A 115 8.34 -13.74 -3.10
C ALA A 115 7.11 -14.58 -3.45
N SER A 116 6.07 -14.56 -2.60
CA SER A 116 4.80 -15.26 -2.85
C SER A 116 4.12 -14.80 -4.14
N PHE A 117 4.18 -13.49 -4.43
CA PHE A 117 3.68 -12.97 -5.70
C PHE A 117 4.53 -13.45 -6.89
N LEU A 118 5.85 -13.27 -6.82
CA LEU A 118 6.76 -13.60 -7.92
C LEU A 118 6.81 -15.09 -8.24
N SER A 119 6.66 -15.97 -7.24
CA SER A 119 6.61 -17.43 -7.46
C SER A 119 5.43 -17.87 -8.33
N CYS A 120 4.35 -17.09 -8.35
CA CYS A 120 3.16 -17.37 -9.16
C CYS A 120 3.16 -16.56 -10.47
N TYR A 121 3.98 -15.50 -10.56
CA TYR A 121 3.95 -14.54 -11.67
C TYR A 121 5.05 -14.77 -12.71
N LEU A 122 6.26 -15.12 -12.25
CA LEU A 122 7.42 -15.28 -13.10
C LEU A 122 7.33 -16.60 -13.91
N LYS A 123 7.85 -16.57 -15.13
CA LYS A 123 7.91 -17.72 -16.03
C LYS A 123 9.19 -17.70 -16.85
N ALA A 124 9.57 -18.86 -17.39
CA ALA A 124 10.74 -18.97 -18.26
C ALA A 124 10.69 -17.95 -19.42
N GLY A 125 11.84 -17.35 -19.74
CA GLY A 125 11.99 -16.27 -20.73
C GLY A 125 11.73 -14.86 -20.19
N ASP A 126 11.39 -14.71 -18.90
CA ASP A 126 11.37 -13.42 -18.23
C ASP A 126 12.79 -12.89 -17.97
N LEU A 127 12.97 -11.58 -18.13
CA LEU A 127 14.15 -10.84 -17.67
C LEU A 127 13.79 -9.97 -16.46
N VAL A 128 14.45 -10.19 -15.34
CA VAL A 128 14.13 -9.55 -14.06
C VAL A 128 15.31 -8.74 -13.53
N LEU A 129 15.13 -7.43 -13.36
CA LEU A 129 16.08 -6.58 -12.64
C LEU A 129 15.76 -6.58 -11.14
N LEU A 130 16.75 -6.89 -10.30
CA LEU A 130 16.68 -6.67 -8.86
C LEU A 130 17.55 -5.47 -8.49
N LYS A 131 16.93 -4.32 -8.23
CA LYS A 131 17.62 -3.08 -7.85
C LYS A 131 17.38 -2.77 -6.38
N GLY A 132 18.43 -2.71 -5.56
CA GLY A 132 18.24 -2.44 -4.13
C GLY A 132 19.53 -2.32 -3.32
N SER A 133 19.37 -2.44 -2.01
CA SER A 133 20.42 -2.38 -1.03
C SER A 133 20.52 -3.70 -0.28
N HIS A 134 21.71 -4.30 -0.29
CA HIS A 134 21.94 -5.59 0.32
C HIS A 134 21.74 -5.51 1.84
N LYS A 135 22.15 -4.38 2.43
CA LYS A 135 22.01 -4.11 3.86
C LYS A 135 20.55 -4.01 4.31
N ALA A 136 19.72 -3.39 3.47
CA ALA A 136 18.36 -3.00 3.85
C ALA A 136 17.33 -4.04 3.42
N ASP A 137 17.49 -4.58 2.21
CA ASP A 137 16.46 -5.38 1.58
C ASP A 137 16.81 -6.87 1.66
N HIS A 138 18.02 -7.24 1.24
CA HIS A 138 18.39 -8.64 0.92
C HIS A 138 17.56 -9.23 -0.23
N LEU A 139 17.42 -8.51 -1.36
CA LEU A 139 16.63 -8.96 -2.52
C LEU A 139 17.07 -10.31 -3.09
N GLN A 140 18.34 -10.70 -2.92
CA GLN A 140 18.82 -12.07 -3.19
C GLN A 140 17.92 -13.16 -2.62
N ARG A 141 17.21 -12.93 -1.50
CA ARG A 141 16.27 -13.89 -0.92
C ARG A 141 15.11 -14.25 -1.84
N LEU A 142 14.72 -13.36 -2.77
CA LEU A 142 13.72 -13.69 -3.79
C LEU A 142 14.20 -14.85 -4.68
N LEU A 143 15.50 -14.86 -5.02
CA LEU A 143 16.12 -15.90 -5.83
C LEU A 143 16.14 -17.24 -5.09
N ILE A 144 16.51 -17.23 -3.81
CA ILE A 144 16.56 -18.43 -2.98
C ILE A 144 15.15 -18.98 -2.73
N ALA A 145 14.17 -18.08 -2.51
CA ALA A 145 12.77 -18.47 -2.35
C ALA A 145 12.22 -19.17 -3.60
N LEU A 146 12.59 -18.71 -4.80
CA LEU A 146 12.20 -19.36 -6.06
C LEU A 146 12.77 -20.78 -6.20
N GLN A 147 13.89 -21.09 -5.54
CA GLN A 147 14.47 -22.43 -5.51
C GLN A 147 13.80 -23.35 -4.46
N GLY A 148 13.15 -22.78 -3.45
CA GLY A 148 12.46 -23.51 -2.38
C GLY A 148 13.24 -23.59 -1.06
N ASP A 149 14.41 -22.95 -0.97
CA ASP A 149 15.39 -23.21 0.09
C ASP A 149 15.45 -22.11 1.17
N LEU A 150 14.43 -21.24 1.27
CA LEU A 150 14.43 -20.10 2.20
C LEU A 150 13.46 -20.27 3.39
N GLN A 151 13.98 -20.20 4.61
CA GLN A 151 13.16 -20.12 5.84
C GLN A 151 13.33 -18.79 6.61
N CYS A 152 14.37 -18.01 6.30
CA CYS A 152 14.62 -16.71 6.92
C CYS A 152 13.87 -15.57 6.22
N TRP A 153 12.92 -14.96 6.93
CA TRP A 153 12.12 -13.84 6.42
C TRP A 153 12.26 -12.57 7.27
N ARG A 154 13.38 -12.42 7.97
CA ARG A 154 13.66 -11.22 8.77
C ARG A 154 13.76 -9.97 7.88
N ALA A 155 12.94 -8.96 8.15
CA ALA A 155 12.95 -7.68 7.43
C ALA A 155 14.04 -6.71 7.93
N ASP A 156 14.66 -6.99 9.08
CA ASP A 156 15.58 -6.12 9.81
C ASP A 156 16.95 -6.79 10.04
N CYS A 157 17.34 -7.68 9.14
CA CYS A 157 18.52 -8.54 9.30
C CYS A 157 19.83 -7.74 9.46
N GLY A 158 20.06 -6.73 8.61
CA GLY A 158 21.18 -5.79 8.72
C GLY A 158 22.59 -6.37 8.47
N LEU A 159 22.71 -7.68 8.24
CA LEU A 159 23.99 -8.35 7.98
C LEU A 159 24.53 -7.99 6.58
N MET A 160 25.79 -7.57 6.51
CA MET A 160 26.47 -7.28 5.24
C MET A 160 27.17 -8.50 4.66
N ARG A 161 26.41 -9.57 4.37
CA ARG A 161 26.90 -10.78 3.71
C ARG A 161 25.84 -11.48 2.87
N SER A 162 26.26 -12.19 1.84
CA SER A 162 25.39 -13.00 0.98
C SER A 162 24.47 -13.91 1.81
N CYS A 163 23.18 -13.96 1.47
CA CYS A 163 22.21 -14.81 2.17
C CYS A 163 22.49 -16.29 1.93
N LEU A 164 23.12 -16.65 0.80
CA LEU A 164 23.50 -18.03 0.47
C LEU A 164 24.50 -18.63 1.46
N SER A 165 25.37 -17.81 2.06
CA SER A 165 26.35 -18.24 3.07
C SER A 165 25.95 -17.86 4.50
N CYS A 166 24.67 -17.54 4.72
CA CYS A 166 24.17 -17.11 6.01
C CYS A 166 23.72 -18.29 6.86
N GLN A 167 24.24 -18.39 8.09
CA GLN A 167 23.84 -19.43 9.06
C GLN A 167 22.35 -19.44 9.41
N TYR A 168 21.64 -18.33 9.16
CA TYR A 168 20.22 -18.21 9.44
C TYR A 168 19.33 -18.62 8.26
N LEU A 169 19.88 -18.95 7.09
CA LEU A 169 19.09 -19.14 5.86
C LEU A 169 17.93 -20.14 6.03
N HIS A 170 18.21 -21.24 6.74
CA HIS A 170 17.26 -22.32 7.04
C HIS A 170 16.67 -22.23 8.45
N VAL A 171 16.79 -21.07 9.11
CA VAL A 171 16.18 -20.82 10.42
C VAL A 171 14.91 -20.02 10.23
N ALA A 172 13.77 -20.67 10.50
CA ALA A 172 12.45 -20.04 10.46
C ALA A 172 12.41 -18.75 11.28
N SER A 173 12.25 -17.61 10.61
CA SER A 173 12.30 -16.29 11.24
C SER A 173 11.57 -15.23 10.42
N GLY A 174 11.35 -14.06 11.03
CA GLY A 174 10.55 -12.98 10.46
C GLY A 174 9.10 -12.98 10.95
N PRO A 175 8.28 -11.99 10.55
CA PRO A 175 6.88 -11.92 10.93
C PRO A 175 6.18 -13.23 10.53
N LYS A 176 5.45 -13.88 11.45
CA LYS A 176 4.54 -14.97 11.04
C LYS A 176 3.49 -14.32 10.15
N ALA A 177 3.37 -14.75 8.90
CA ALA A 177 2.23 -14.32 8.10
C ALA A 177 1.00 -14.81 8.85
N ALA A 178 0.09 -13.91 9.21
CA ALA A 178 -1.19 -14.30 9.75
C ALA A 178 -1.84 -15.24 8.73
N PHE A 179 -2.08 -16.50 9.15
CA PHE A 179 -2.67 -17.63 8.41
C PHE A 179 -1.74 -18.25 7.36
N GLU A 180 -1.32 -19.53 7.43
CA GLU A 180 -2.18 -20.73 7.45
C GLU A 180 -3.47 -20.61 6.60
N SER A 181 -3.46 -19.73 5.61
CA SER A 181 -4.30 -19.92 4.44
C SER A 181 -3.47 -20.74 3.48
N LYS A 182 -3.94 -21.96 3.18
CA LYS A 182 -3.37 -22.81 2.12
C LYS A 182 -3.06 -21.92 0.91
N PRO A 183 -1.93 -22.15 0.21
CA PRO A 183 -1.73 -21.51 -1.08
C PRO A 183 -2.98 -21.75 -1.90
N VAL A 184 -3.58 -20.67 -2.42
CA VAL A 184 -4.52 -20.81 -3.53
C VAL A 184 -3.72 -21.55 -4.58
N ALA A 185 -4.03 -22.83 -4.76
CA ALA A 185 -3.42 -23.64 -5.78
C ALA A 185 -3.63 -22.89 -7.09
N VAL A 186 -2.53 -22.44 -7.68
CA VAL A 186 -2.53 -21.93 -9.05
C VAL A 186 -2.69 -23.17 -9.91
N ASN A 187 -3.92 -23.64 -10.06
CA ASN A 187 -4.25 -24.59 -11.11
C ASN A 187 -4.02 -23.88 -12.44
N ASP A 188 -3.33 -24.60 -13.34
CA ASP A 188 -2.79 -24.21 -14.65
C ASP A 188 -3.83 -23.76 -15.71
N SER A 189 -4.86 -23.04 -15.30
CA SER A 189 -5.86 -22.44 -16.19
C SER A 189 -5.95 -20.91 -16.10
N VAL A 190 -5.05 -20.24 -15.35
CA VAL A 190 -5.06 -18.76 -15.23
C VAL A 190 -4.08 -18.09 -16.21
N SER A 191 -4.03 -18.56 -17.45
CA SER A 191 -3.51 -17.79 -18.59
C SER A 191 -4.62 -17.24 -19.50
N LYS A 192 -5.89 -17.50 -19.20
CA LYS A 192 -7.05 -16.82 -19.79
C LYS A 192 -8.13 -16.77 -18.72
N HIS A 193 -8.60 -15.56 -18.37
CA HIS A 193 -9.61 -15.28 -17.33
C HIS A 193 -9.12 -15.24 -15.87
N VAL A 194 -8.31 -14.23 -15.53
CA VAL A 194 -8.77 -13.35 -14.43
C VAL A 194 -9.86 -12.50 -15.04
N GLN A 195 -11.07 -13.06 -15.15
CA GLN A 195 -12.22 -12.18 -15.30
C GLN A 195 -12.32 -11.45 -13.95
N PRO A 196 -12.37 -10.11 -13.92
CA PRO A 196 -12.87 -9.45 -12.71
C PRO A 196 -14.19 -10.15 -12.39
N LEU A 197 -14.42 -10.50 -11.11
CA LEU A 197 -15.77 -10.82 -10.69
C LEU A 197 -16.62 -9.61 -11.05
N ARG A 198 -17.29 -9.68 -12.21
CA ARG A 198 -18.30 -8.76 -12.66
C ARG A 198 -19.51 -9.04 -11.78
N TYR A 199 -19.48 -8.53 -10.56
CA TYR A 199 -20.71 -8.23 -9.88
C TYR A 199 -21.33 -7.03 -10.60
N LYS A 200 -22.61 -7.19 -10.95
CA LYS A 200 -23.44 -6.10 -11.44
C LYS A 200 -23.17 -4.88 -10.56
N THR A 201 -22.89 -3.77 -11.23
CA THR A 201 -22.53 -2.45 -10.72
C THR A 201 -23.65 -1.81 -9.91
N ASP A 202 -24.27 -2.51 -8.97
CA ASP A 202 -25.21 -1.89 -8.03
C ASP A 202 -24.45 -1.46 -6.78
N MET A 203 -23.59 -0.47 -7.04
CA MET A 203 -22.73 0.26 -6.11
C MET A 203 -23.53 1.20 -5.19
N GLN A 204 -24.59 0.68 -4.58
CA GLN A 204 -25.51 1.52 -3.81
C GLN A 204 -24.92 1.89 -2.45
N THR A 205 -24.27 0.95 -1.74
CA THR A 205 -23.76 1.21 -0.40
C THR A 205 -22.44 1.99 -0.42
N VAL A 206 -22.39 3.18 0.19
CA VAL A 206 -21.12 3.88 0.45
C VAL A 206 -20.55 3.42 1.79
N SER A 207 -19.30 2.96 1.77
CA SER A 207 -18.58 2.56 2.98
C SER A 207 -17.72 3.72 3.50
N VAL A 208 -17.86 4.03 4.78
CA VAL A 208 -17.03 5.02 5.50
C VAL A 208 -16.24 4.27 6.56
N ILE A 209 -14.91 4.30 6.46
CA ILE A 209 -14.01 3.56 7.33
C ILE A 209 -13.27 4.55 8.22
N GLY A 210 -13.41 4.42 9.53
CA GLY A 210 -12.63 5.18 10.50
C GLY A 210 -11.41 4.38 10.89
N LEU A 211 -10.23 4.98 10.86
CA LEU A 211 -9.02 4.35 11.39
C LEU A 211 -8.89 4.64 12.89
N GLY A 212 -8.41 3.65 13.64
CA GLY A 212 -8.26 3.71 15.08
C GLY A 212 -7.87 2.36 15.68
N ASN A 213 -7.48 2.38 16.95
CA ASN A 213 -7.17 1.18 17.73
C ASN A 213 -8.35 0.86 18.67
N PRO A 214 -8.72 -0.41 18.85
CA PRO A 214 -9.92 -0.79 19.60
C PRO A 214 -9.81 -0.65 21.12
N GLN A 215 -8.61 -0.48 21.67
CA GLN A 215 -8.41 -0.48 23.12
C GLN A 215 -9.04 0.78 23.76
N PRO A 216 -9.83 0.65 24.83
CA PRO A 216 -10.53 1.79 25.45
C PRO A 216 -9.62 2.93 25.90
N HIS A 217 -8.42 2.63 26.40
CA HIS A 217 -7.46 3.65 26.85
C HIS A 217 -6.88 4.50 25.70
N LEU A 218 -7.09 4.10 24.45
CA LEU A 218 -6.64 4.84 23.26
C LEU A 218 -7.74 5.72 22.65
N ALA A 219 -8.93 5.78 23.26
CA ALA A 219 -10.11 6.44 22.68
C ALA A 219 -9.91 7.93 22.35
N ASP A 220 -9.10 8.64 23.15
CA ASP A 220 -8.84 10.08 23.00
C ASP A 220 -7.44 10.39 22.46
N THR A 221 -6.86 9.47 21.69
CA THR A 221 -5.52 9.61 21.08
C THR A 221 -5.62 10.11 19.64
N PRO A 222 -4.53 10.71 19.10
CA PRO A 222 -4.47 11.08 17.69
C PRO A 222 -4.88 9.95 16.74
N HIS A 223 -4.39 8.72 16.93
CA HIS A 223 -4.74 7.61 16.05
C HIS A 223 -6.21 7.21 16.08
N ASN A 224 -6.99 7.64 17.07
CA ASN A 224 -8.38 7.25 17.22
C ASN A 224 -9.38 8.33 16.73
N VAL A 225 -8.92 9.46 16.17
CA VAL A 225 -9.83 10.51 15.67
C VAL A 225 -10.77 9.99 14.56
N GLY A 226 -10.34 9.02 13.76
CA GLY A 226 -11.18 8.37 12.75
C GLY A 226 -12.33 7.61 13.39
N TYR A 227 -12.06 6.76 14.38
CA TYR A 227 -13.08 6.06 15.16
C TYR A 227 -14.09 7.01 15.79
N ARG A 228 -13.60 8.03 16.48
CA ARG A 228 -14.43 9.01 17.18
C ARG A 228 -15.32 9.81 16.22
N THR A 229 -14.82 10.11 15.02
CA THR A 229 -15.64 10.76 13.98
C THR A 229 -16.81 9.87 13.55
N LEU A 230 -16.57 8.57 13.37
CA LEU A 230 -17.62 7.63 13.01
C LEU A 230 -18.62 7.42 14.14
N GLU A 231 -18.16 7.38 15.39
CA GLU A 231 -19.04 7.30 16.57
C GLU A 231 -19.95 8.53 16.68
N LEU A 232 -19.39 9.73 16.48
CA LEU A 232 -20.16 10.97 16.43
C LEU A 232 -21.21 10.93 15.30
N MET A 233 -20.82 10.46 14.11
CA MET A 233 -21.73 10.33 12.97
C MET A 233 -22.87 9.34 13.26
N ALA A 234 -22.55 8.15 13.80
CA ALA A 234 -23.55 7.15 14.16
C ALA A 234 -24.53 7.72 15.20
N GLN A 235 -24.02 8.41 16.23
CA GLN A 235 -24.84 9.03 17.27
C GLN A 235 -25.78 10.11 16.69
N GLN A 236 -25.28 10.99 15.83
CA GLN A 236 -26.08 12.06 15.22
C GLN A 236 -27.23 11.54 14.35
N HIS A 237 -27.08 10.34 13.78
CA HIS A 237 -28.07 9.72 12.90
C HIS A 237 -28.86 8.58 13.56
N GLY A 238 -28.62 8.29 14.84
CA GLY A 238 -29.29 7.20 15.55
C GLY A 238 -28.95 5.81 15.00
N TRP A 239 -27.75 5.61 14.46
CA TRP A 239 -27.31 4.31 13.94
C TRP A 239 -26.63 3.48 15.02
N GLU A 240 -26.99 2.21 15.09
CA GLU A 240 -26.48 1.29 16.09
C GLU A 240 -25.27 0.51 15.57
N TRP A 241 -24.28 0.33 16.45
CA TRP A 241 -23.10 -0.49 16.16
C TRP A 241 -23.40 -1.96 16.43
N GLN A 242 -23.02 -2.80 15.47
CA GLN A 242 -23.13 -4.25 15.53
C GLN A 242 -21.77 -4.89 15.27
N VAL A 243 -21.53 -6.06 15.88
CA VAL A 243 -20.34 -6.85 15.58
C VAL A 243 -20.52 -7.50 14.21
N GLY A 244 -19.58 -7.22 13.30
CA GLY A 244 -19.54 -7.79 11.96
C GLY A 244 -18.59 -8.97 11.85
N TYR A 245 -18.33 -9.41 10.61
CA TYR A 245 -17.37 -10.48 10.32
C TYR A 245 -15.92 -10.03 10.55
N ALA A 246 -15.04 -10.96 10.92
CA ALA A 246 -13.59 -10.74 11.02
C ALA A 246 -13.20 -9.45 11.78
N GLN A 247 -13.60 -9.33 13.05
CA GLN A 247 -13.19 -8.21 13.92
C GLN A 247 -13.66 -6.82 13.43
N THR A 248 -14.74 -6.75 12.66
CA THR A 248 -15.33 -5.46 12.26
C THR A 248 -16.44 -5.04 13.20
N LEU A 249 -16.60 -3.73 13.40
CA LEU A 249 -17.79 -3.12 13.98
C LEU A 249 -18.46 -2.30 12.87
N ILE A 250 -19.75 -2.54 12.67
CA ILE A 250 -20.50 -1.97 11.57
C ILE A 250 -21.71 -1.22 12.12
N ALA A 251 -21.97 -0.03 11.59
CA ALA A 251 -23.26 0.64 11.74
C ALA A 251 -23.81 0.91 10.33
N ASN A 252 -25.03 0.47 10.07
CA ASN A 252 -25.70 0.70 8.78
C ASN A 252 -26.77 1.78 8.96
N GLY A 253 -26.97 2.57 7.92
CA GLY A 253 -28.07 3.51 7.85
C GLY A 253 -28.29 4.00 6.44
N GLU A 254 -29.04 5.08 6.29
CA GLU A 254 -29.34 5.68 5.01
C GLU A 254 -29.09 7.18 5.07
N LEU A 255 -28.45 7.71 4.03
CA LEU A 255 -28.31 9.14 3.81
C LEU A 255 -28.72 9.50 2.40
N LEU A 256 -29.69 10.40 2.28
CA LEU A 256 -30.13 10.96 1.00
C LEU A 256 -30.55 9.88 0.00
N GLY A 257 -31.32 8.87 0.44
CA GLY A 257 -31.77 7.77 -0.42
C GLY A 257 -30.69 6.73 -0.72
N ARG A 258 -29.53 6.80 -0.06
CA ARG A 258 -28.41 5.88 -0.29
C ARG A 258 -28.06 5.10 0.98
N PRO A 259 -27.90 3.77 0.91
CA PRO A 259 -27.31 2.99 1.99
C PRO A 259 -25.90 3.46 2.34
N VAL A 260 -25.63 3.66 3.63
CA VAL A 260 -24.32 4.03 4.15
C VAL A 260 -23.91 3.03 5.22
N ARG A 261 -22.65 2.59 5.16
CA ARG A 261 -22.06 1.66 6.10
C ARG A 261 -20.85 2.29 6.77
N LEU A 262 -20.90 2.48 8.08
CA LEU A 262 -19.74 2.86 8.89
C LEU A 262 -18.99 1.62 9.32
N ILE A 263 -17.66 1.66 9.27
CA ILE A 263 -16.79 0.52 9.56
C ILE A 263 -15.65 0.95 10.49
N LYS A 264 -15.51 0.23 11.60
CA LYS A 264 -14.31 0.23 12.47
C LYS A 264 -13.71 -1.19 12.47
N LEU A 265 -12.39 -1.31 12.59
CA LEU A 265 -11.66 -2.58 12.52
C LEU A 265 -10.87 -2.85 13.80
N ALA A 266 -11.30 -3.82 14.59
CA ALA A 266 -10.67 -4.16 15.87
C ALA A 266 -9.35 -4.94 15.69
N CYS A 267 -8.40 -4.38 14.93
CA CYS A 267 -7.08 -4.95 14.67
C CYS A 267 -5.98 -3.88 14.83
N PRO A 268 -4.69 -4.29 14.95
CA PRO A 268 -3.57 -3.37 14.84
C PRO A 268 -3.58 -2.57 13.53
N MET A 269 -3.06 -1.34 13.60
CA MET A 269 -3.06 -0.39 12.49
C MET A 269 -2.39 -0.93 11.21
N ASN A 270 -1.35 -1.76 11.33
CA ASN A 270 -0.67 -2.42 10.21
C ASN A 270 -1.48 -3.56 9.58
N GLU A 271 -2.54 -4.04 10.22
CA GLU A 271 -3.37 -5.17 9.78
C GLU A 271 -4.71 -4.74 9.17
N VAL A 272 -5.02 -3.44 9.18
CA VAL A 272 -6.25 -2.87 8.62
C VAL A 272 -6.45 -3.25 7.15
N GLY A 273 -5.41 -3.13 6.31
CA GLY A 273 -5.46 -3.46 4.90
C GLY A 273 -5.77 -4.94 4.65
N PRO A 274 -4.99 -5.89 5.22
CA PRO A 274 -5.27 -7.32 5.09
C PRO A 274 -6.67 -7.68 5.56
N LEU A 275 -7.14 -7.10 6.67
CA LEU A 275 -8.47 -7.36 7.20
C LEU A 275 -9.58 -6.86 6.27
N LEU A 276 -9.45 -5.64 5.75
CA LEU A 276 -10.38 -5.09 4.74
C LEU A 276 -10.38 -5.91 3.45
N ARG A 277 -9.21 -6.43 3.03
CA ARG A 277 -9.09 -7.28 1.84
C ARG A 277 -9.75 -8.64 2.05
N ALA A 278 -9.61 -9.23 3.23
CA ALA A 278 -10.33 -10.46 3.59
C ALA A 278 -11.84 -10.22 3.67
N TRP A 279 -12.27 -9.05 4.11
CA TRP A 279 -13.69 -8.69 4.11
C TRP A 279 -14.24 -8.43 2.71
N SER A 280 -13.43 -7.88 1.80
CA SER A 280 -13.85 -7.58 0.42
C SER A 280 -14.16 -8.82 -0.42
N THR A 281 -13.60 -9.99 -0.09
CA THR A 281 -13.84 -11.23 -0.85
C THR A 281 -15.22 -11.84 -0.60
N GLY A 282 -15.91 -11.43 0.48
CA GLY A 282 -17.24 -11.92 0.86
C GLY A 282 -18.33 -10.85 0.92
N SER A 283 -18.08 -9.63 0.44
CA SER A 283 -19.01 -8.50 0.56
C SER A 283 -19.08 -7.65 -0.71
N ASP A 284 -20.03 -6.72 -0.75
CA ASP A 284 -20.20 -5.68 -1.78
C ASP A 284 -19.17 -4.53 -1.67
N PHE A 285 -18.08 -4.75 -0.92
CA PHE A 285 -17.12 -3.71 -0.59
C PHE A 285 -16.13 -3.43 -1.71
N SER A 286 -15.91 -2.13 -1.96
CA SER A 286 -14.86 -1.63 -2.82
C SER A 286 -14.15 -0.47 -2.13
N VAL A 287 -12.84 -0.61 -1.89
CA VAL A 287 -12.03 0.47 -1.31
C VAL A 287 -12.07 1.73 -2.16
N ALA A 288 -12.14 1.59 -3.50
CA ALA A 288 -12.17 2.70 -4.44
C ALA A 288 -13.41 3.59 -4.27
N HIS A 289 -14.48 3.03 -3.70
CA HIS A 289 -15.74 3.71 -3.43
C HIS A 289 -16.01 3.90 -1.94
N SER A 290 -14.92 3.89 -1.16
CA SER A 290 -14.96 4.11 0.27
C SER A 290 -14.35 5.45 0.64
N ILE A 291 -14.77 5.98 1.79
CA ILE A 291 -14.20 7.18 2.40
C ILE A 291 -13.44 6.76 3.65
N ILE A 292 -12.14 7.02 3.68
CA ILE A 292 -11.29 6.70 4.84
C ILE A 292 -11.12 7.94 5.71
N VAL A 293 -11.50 7.87 6.99
CA VAL A 293 -11.34 8.94 7.96
C VAL A 293 -10.17 8.61 8.89
N HIS A 294 -9.16 9.49 8.97
CA HIS A 294 -7.94 9.22 9.72
C HIS A 294 -7.20 10.49 10.18
N ASP A 295 -6.26 10.35 11.11
CA ASP A 295 -5.39 11.43 11.56
C ASP A 295 -4.31 11.80 10.54
N ASP A 296 -3.89 13.06 10.57
CA ASP A 296 -2.76 13.52 9.79
C ASP A 296 -1.89 14.52 10.56
N LEU A 297 -0.60 14.23 10.60
CA LEU A 297 0.41 15.00 11.33
C LEU A 297 0.96 16.18 10.51
N ALA A 298 0.75 16.19 9.20
CA ALA A 298 1.19 17.27 8.32
C ALA A 298 0.15 18.39 8.23
N LEU A 299 -1.09 18.13 8.63
CA LEU A 299 -2.12 19.16 8.75
C LEU A 299 -1.99 19.93 10.07
N PRO A 300 -2.21 21.26 10.06
CA PRO A 300 -2.41 22.04 11.27
C PRO A 300 -3.44 21.41 12.21
N PHE A 301 -3.24 21.59 13.51
CA PHE A 301 -4.12 21.02 14.53
C PHE A 301 -5.58 21.42 14.30
N ALA A 302 -6.50 20.45 14.38
CA ALA A 302 -7.94 20.57 14.15
C ALA A 302 -8.36 20.95 12.72
N GLU A 303 -7.43 21.06 11.75
CA GLU A 303 -7.79 21.28 10.35
C GLU A 303 -8.37 20.01 9.71
N VAL A 304 -9.43 20.15 8.91
CA VAL A 304 -10.06 19.02 8.20
C VAL A 304 -9.92 19.19 6.70
N LYS A 305 -9.37 18.17 6.04
CA LYS A 305 -9.17 18.18 4.59
C LYS A 305 -9.66 16.89 3.92
N ALA A 306 -10.48 17.04 2.89
CA ALA A 306 -10.80 15.93 1.99
C ALA A 306 -9.71 15.78 0.92
N LYS A 307 -9.38 14.55 0.56
CA LYS A 307 -8.42 14.26 -0.51
C LYS A 307 -8.77 12.98 -1.24
N LEU A 308 -8.84 13.06 -2.56
CA LEU A 308 -8.80 11.89 -3.44
C LEU A 308 -7.33 11.55 -3.73
N ARG A 309 -6.97 10.27 -3.62
CA ARG A 309 -5.61 9.76 -3.88
C ARG A 309 -4.51 10.27 -2.94
N GLY A 310 -3.33 9.67 -3.05
CA GLY A 310 -2.12 10.09 -2.34
C GLY A 310 -1.44 8.98 -1.54
N GLY A 311 -0.25 9.30 -1.03
CA GLY A 311 0.56 8.37 -0.23
C GLY A 311 0.05 8.22 1.20
N ASP A 312 0.70 7.37 2.00
CA ASP A 312 0.30 7.13 3.39
C ASP A 312 0.64 8.27 4.35
N GLY A 313 1.51 9.21 3.98
CA GLY A 313 1.89 10.32 4.85
C GLY A 313 2.57 9.89 6.15
N GLY A 314 3.09 8.65 6.22
CA GLY A 314 3.62 8.06 7.45
C GLY A 314 2.58 7.28 8.27
N HIS A 315 1.29 7.37 7.94
CA HIS A 315 0.21 6.70 8.66
C HIS A 315 0.17 5.20 8.34
N ARG A 316 0.37 4.35 9.35
CA ARG A 316 0.49 2.88 9.17
C ARG A 316 -0.76 2.22 8.59
N GLY A 317 -1.96 2.70 8.96
CA GLY A 317 -3.24 2.15 8.48
C GLY A 317 -3.47 2.43 7.00
N VAL A 318 -3.32 3.69 6.60
CA VAL A 318 -3.33 4.08 5.18
C VAL A 318 -2.27 3.31 4.38
N ARG A 319 -1.05 3.15 4.91
CA ARG A 319 -0.02 2.32 4.26
C ARG A 319 -0.48 0.86 4.07
N SER A 320 -1.05 0.27 5.11
CA SER A 320 -1.59 -1.09 5.08
C SER A 320 -2.67 -1.22 3.99
N ILE A 321 -3.62 -0.27 3.91
CA ILE A 321 -4.65 -0.24 2.85
C ILE A 321 -4.02 -0.14 1.47
N LEU A 322 -3.11 0.81 1.25
CA LEU A 322 -2.42 0.99 -0.04
C LEU A 322 -1.75 -0.32 -0.50
N GLN A 323 -1.05 -1.00 0.41
CA GLN A 323 -0.35 -2.25 0.12
C GLN A 323 -1.30 -3.44 -0.06
N SER A 324 -2.42 -3.51 0.64
CA SER A 324 -3.35 -4.63 0.47
C SER A 324 -4.22 -4.52 -0.77
N PHE A 325 -4.53 -3.29 -1.19
CA PHE A 325 -5.36 -3.04 -2.37
C PHE A 325 -4.56 -2.70 -3.62
N GLN A 326 -3.25 -2.43 -3.49
CA GLN A 326 -2.35 -2.13 -4.60
C GLN A 326 -2.81 -0.93 -5.44
N ASP A 327 -3.45 0.03 -4.77
CA ASP A 327 -4.07 1.19 -5.37
C ASP A 327 -4.16 2.35 -4.37
N ASP A 328 -4.12 3.57 -4.89
CA ASP A 328 -4.31 4.80 -4.11
C ASP A 328 -5.64 5.50 -4.39
N HIS A 329 -6.48 4.98 -5.28
CA HIS A 329 -7.71 5.62 -5.75
C HIS A 329 -8.90 5.53 -4.80
N PHE A 330 -8.78 6.10 -3.61
CA PHE A 330 -9.87 6.22 -2.64
C PHE A 330 -9.93 7.59 -1.98
N LEU A 331 -11.12 7.95 -1.50
CA LEU A 331 -11.37 9.22 -0.81
C LEU A 331 -10.88 9.14 0.63
N ARG A 332 -10.39 10.27 1.14
CA ARG A 332 -9.95 10.42 2.51
C ARG A 332 -10.48 11.70 3.11
N VAL A 333 -10.90 11.64 4.36
CA VAL A 333 -11.12 12.81 5.23
C VAL A 333 -10.06 12.77 6.30
N LYS A 334 -9.17 13.75 6.25
CA LYS A 334 -7.98 13.85 7.10
C LYS A 334 -8.26 14.86 8.20
N ILE A 335 -7.95 14.50 9.43
CA ILE A 335 -8.09 15.39 10.59
C ILE A 335 -6.69 15.70 11.12
N GLY A 336 -6.35 16.98 11.16
CA GLY A 336 -5.08 17.45 11.68
C GLY A 336 -4.97 17.23 13.18
N VAL A 337 -3.97 16.46 13.59
CA VAL A 337 -3.72 16.15 15.00
C VAL A 337 -2.55 16.94 15.58
N GLY A 338 -1.96 17.83 14.77
CA GLY A 338 -0.82 18.64 15.16
C GLY A 338 0.51 17.91 15.07
N GLN A 339 1.58 18.62 15.43
CA GLN A 339 2.92 18.06 15.48
C GLN A 339 3.29 17.68 16.90
N ARG A 340 4.05 16.59 17.02
CA ARG A 340 4.69 16.18 18.27
C ARG A 340 5.80 17.15 18.67
N ASP A 341 6.09 17.20 19.97
CA ASP A 341 7.35 17.74 20.45
C ASP A 341 8.53 16.97 19.84
N GLN A 342 9.61 17.69 19.53
CA GLN A 342 10.78 17.10 18.84
C GLN A 342 11.39 15.92 19.61
N ASN A 343 11.30 15.94 20.94
CA ASN A 343 11.85 14.92 21.83
C ASN A 343 10.95 13.69 22.01
N MET A 344 9.68 13.75 21.60
CA MET A 344 8.74 12.63 21.77
C MET A 344 8.80 11.71 20.54
N PRO A 345 9.00 10.39 20.66
CA PRO A 345 8.89 9.49 19.52
C PRO A 345 7.52 9.59 18.85
N LEU A 346 7.49 9.55 17.52
CA LEU A 346 6.24 9.70 16.77
C LEU A 346 5.19 8.64 17.14
N ALA A 347 5.64 7.40 17.36
CA ALA A 347 4.78 6.29 17.73
C ALA A 347 4.11 6.50 19.10
N ASP A 348 4.76 7.24 20.00
CA ASP A 348 4.24 7.48 21.34
C ASP A 348 3.24 8.64 21.31
N TYR A 349 3.56 9.70 20.57
CA TYR A 349 2.67 10.85 20.41
C TYR A 349 1.28 10.46 19.92
N VAL A 350 1.23 9.65 18.85
CA VAL A 350 -0.04 9.24 18.23
C VAL A 350 -0.90 8.32 19.11
N LEU A 351 -0.32 7.78 20.19
CA LEU A 351 -0.98 6.94 21.20
C LEU A 351 -1.15 7.65 22.55
N THR A 352 -0.75 8.92 22.66
CA THR A 352 -0.91 9.71 23.87
C THR A 352 -2.23 10.46 23.82
N PRO A 353 -3.08 10.39 24.86
CA PRO A 353 -4.35 11.10 24.87
C PRO A 353 -4.19 12.62 24.75
N PHE A 354 -5.12 13.26 24.07
CA PHE A 354 -5.21 14.72 23.99
C PHE A 354 -5.49 15.32 25.37
N SER A 355 -4.94 16.52 25.61
CA SER A 355 -5.36 17.34 26.76
C SER A 355 -6.82 17.76 26.65
N PRO A 356 -7.51 18.12 27.74
CA PRO A 356 -8.93 18.52 27.68
C PRO A 356 -9.22 19.67 26.70
N ALA A 357 -8.31 20.66 26.60
CA ALA A 357 -8.44 21.76 25.64
C ALA A 357 -8.32 21.27 24.18
N GLN A 358 -7.38 20.35 23.92
CA GLN A 358 -7.23 19.72 22.61
C GLN A 358 -8.44 18.85 22.26
N GLN A 359 -9.01 18.12 23.23
CA GLN A 359 -10.21 17.28 23.00
C GLN A 359 -11.41 18.12 22.53
N ALA A 360 -11.64 19.30 23.11
CA ALA A 360 -12.74 20.18 22.69
C ALA A 360 -12.56 20.68 21.24
N GLN A 361 -11.33 21.03 20.85
CA GLN A 361 -11.01 21.43 19.48
C GLN A 361 -11.14 20.26 18.50
N ILE A 362 -10.66 19.06 18.88
CA ILE A 362 -10.78 17.85 18.08
C ILE A 362 -12.24 17.44 17.91
N LEU A 363 -13.09 17.58 18.94
CA LEU A 363 -14.52 17.32 18.81
C LEU A 363 -15.17 18.25 17.76
N THR A 364 -14.77 19.53 17.74
CA THR A 364 -15.21 20.46 16.70
C THR A 364 -14.73 20.03 15.32
N ALA A 365 -13.47 19.60 15.20
CA ALA A 365 -12.92 19.07 13.94
C ALA A 365 -13.63 17.79 13.50
N GLN A 366 -14.00 16.89 14.42
CA GLN A 366 -14.78 15.68 14.12
C GLN A 366 -16.14 16.05 13.54
N ALA A 367 -16.85 17.04 14.10
CA ALA A 367 -18.11 17.51 13.54
C ALA A 367 -17.94 18.06 12.10
N VAL A 368 -16.86 18.82 11.84
CA VAL A 368 -16.51 19.27 10.48
C VAL A 368 -16.20 18.09 9.56
N ALA A 369 -15.49 17.07 10.05
CA ALA A 369 -15.18 15.85 9.31
C ALA A 369 -16.45 15.07 8.94
N VAL A 370 -17.44 14.97 9.83
CA VAL A 370 -18.75 14.40 9.52
C VAL A 370 -19.43 15.18 8.39
N GLN A 371 -19.48 16.51 8.47
CA GLN A 371 -20.04 17.32 7.38
C GLN A 371 -19.32 17.08 6.05
N ARG A 372 -17.99 16.94 6.09
CA ARG A 372 -17.20 16.64 4.90
C ARG A 372 -17.49 15.26 4.32
N VAL A 373 -17.71 14.25 5.15
CA VAL A 373 -18.18 12.93 4.70
C VAL A 373 -19.54 13.05 4.02
N LEU A 374 -20.48 13.80 4.60
CA LEU A 374 -21.82 14.02 4.01
C LEU A 374 -21.73 14.72 2.64
N GLU A 375 -20.89 15.75 2.50
CA GLU A 375 -20.61 16.41 1.23
C GLU A 375 -20.08 15.45 0.17
N LEU A 376 -19.13 14.58 0.54
CA LEU A 376 -18.58 13.58 -0.37
C LEU A 376 -19.63 12.57 -0.83
N ILE A 377 -20.50 12.09 0.08
CA ILE A 377 -21.61 11.19 -0.24
C ILE A 377 -22.60 11.87 -1.21
N ARG A 378 -22.93 13.14 -0.99
CA ARG A 378 -23.76 13.95 -1.91
C ARG A 378 -23.15 14.03 -3.31
N ASN A 379 -21.85 14.28 -3.40
CA ASN A 379 -21.18 14.41 -4.69
C ASN A 379 -21.13 13.09 -5.45
N LEU A 380 -20.98 11.96 -4.75
CA LEU A 380 -21.10 10.63 -5.34
C LEU A 380 -22.52 10.38 -5.91
N ASN A 381 -23.57 10.85 -5.24
CA ASN A 381 -24.94 10.82 -5.77
C ASN A 381 -25.10 11.62 -7.07
N ALA A 382 -24.59 12.85 -7.10
CA ALA A 382 -24.68 13.71 -8.28
C ALA A 382 -23.97 13.11 -9.50
N ALA A 383 -22.78 12.53 -9.30
CA ALA A 383 -22.02 11.89 -10.37
C ALA A 383 -22.74 10.67 -10.97
N GLN A 384 -23.38 9.85 -10.13
CA GLN A 384 -24.13 8.66 -10.57
C GLN A 384 -25.45 9.02 -11.28
N SER A 385 -26.13 10.09 -10.86
CA SER A 385 -27.34 10.58 -11.52
C SER A 385 -27.05 11.09 -12.95
N LYS A 386 -25.93 11.81 -13.14
CA LYS A 386 -25.48 12.27 -14.46
C LYS A 386 -25.11 11.12 -15.40
N THR A 387 -24.46 10.07 -14.90
CA THR A 387 -24.10 8.90 -15.72
C THR A 387 -25.32 8.07 -16.13
N LYS A 388 -26.40 8.06 -15.33
CA LYS A 388 -27.67 7.41 -15.70
C LYS A 388 -28.50 8.20 -16.71
N ASN A 389 -28.34 9.53 -16.75
CA ASN A 389 -29.13 10.42 -17.63
C ASN A 389 -28.45 10.79 -18.97
N GLY A 390 -27.29 10.20 -19.29
CA GLY A 390 -26.64 10.34 -20.59
C GLY A 390 -25.71 11.55 -20.69
N ASP A 391 -24.40 11.29 -20.61
CA ASP A 391 -23.35 12.02 -21.33
C ASP A 391 -22.02 11.27 -21.15
N ALA A 392 -21.65 10.51 -22.18
CA ALA A 392 -20.43 9.73 -22.23
C ALA A 392 -19.27 10.56 -22.78
N HIS A 393 -18.89 11.68 -22.14
CA HIS A 393 -17.59 12.31 -22.42
C HIS A 393 -17.01 13.06 -21.21
N ALA A 394 -15.77 12.69 -20.87
CA ALA A 394 -14.78 13.40 -20.07
C ALA A 394 -15.11 13.75 -18.60
N ALA A 395 -14.74 12.86 -17.67
CA ALA A 395 -14.50 13.21 -16.26
C ALA A 395 -13.01 13.05 -15.92
N SER A 396 -12.21 14.03 -16.33
CA SER A 396 -10.89 14.32 -15.75
C SER A 396 -10.96 15.72 -15.18
N SER A 397 -10.47 15.89 -13.95
CA SER A 397 -10.39 17.14 -13.16
C SER A 397 -11.69 17.59 -12.47
N CYS A 398 -11.92 17.09 -11.26
CA CYS A 398 -12.59 17.87 -10.22
C CYS A 398 -11.51 18.26 -9.21
N GLN A 399 -10.99 19.49 -9.32
CA GLN A 399 -10.06 20.07 -8.36
C GLN A 399 -10.86 20.46 -7.10
N LEU A 400 -10.62 19.75 -6.00
CA LEU A 400 -11.11 20.12 -4.67
C LEU A 400 -10.00 20.91 -3.96
N SER A 401 -10.24 22.21 -3.77
CA SER A 401 -9.45 23.12 -2.91
C SER A 401 -9.81 22.93 -1.45
#